data_AF-A0A9D7R6C3-F1
#
_entry.id   AF-A0A9D7R6C3-F1
#
_cell.length_a   1.000
_cell.length_b   1.000
_cell.length_c   1.000
_cell.angle_alpha   90.00
_cell.angle_beta   90.00
_cell.angle_gamma   90.00
#
_symmetry.space_group_name_H-M   'P 1'
#
loop_
_entity.id
_entity.type
_entity.pdbx_description
1 polymer ?
#
loop_
_entity_poly.entity_id
_entity_poly.type
_entity_poly.pdbx_seq_one_letter_code
_entity_poly.pdbx_strand_id
1 'polypeptide(L)'
;MQFKYRSGIETWSKTGGETYSTGNSYSYNLALSAAQAYGSNMVQVDASPVTFAIYSGDVNRDGFVDGSDGSLVDNDAFNFIGGYVSTDVNGDYS
;
A
#
# COMPACT_ATOMS: atom_id res chain seq x y z
N MET A 1 -6.06 -10.75 -6.57
CA MET A 1 -5.93 -9.30 -6.88
C MET A 1 -4.71 -8.75 -6.14
N GLN A 2 -4.06 -7.72 -6.68
CA GLN A 2 -2.95 -7.02 -6.03
C GLN A 2 -3.18 -5.50 -6.09
N PHE A 3 -2.86 -4.80 -5.01
CA PHE A 3 -2.76 -3.34 -4.93
C PHE A 3 -1.30 -2.96 -4.69
N LYS A 4 -0.80 -2.00 -5.50
CA LYS A 4 0.54 -1.43 -5.36
C LYS A 4 0.44 0.08 -5.22
N TYR A 5 1.22 0.63 -4.31
CA TYR A 5 1.42 2.06 -4.15
C TYR A 5 2.89 2.41 -4.40
N ARG A 6 3.19 3.70 -4.66
CA ARG A 6 4.53 4.11 -5.06
C ARG A 6 5.61 3.81 -4.01
N SER A 7 5.21 3.84 -2.74
CA SER A 7 6.07 3.91 -1.56
C SER A 7 5.49 3.09 -0.41
N GLY A 8 4.79 2.00 -0.71
CA GLY A 8 4.02 1.26 0.30
C GLY A 8 4.03 -0.23 0.05
N ILE A 9 3.76 -0.95 1.13
CA ILE A 9 3.77 -2.41 1.16
C ILE A 9 2.68 -2.95 0.25
N GLU A 10 3.05 -3.90 -0.61
CA GLU A 10 2.12 -4.54 -1.51
C GLU A 10 0.99 -5.25 -0.74
N THR A 11 -0.24 -5.04 -1.19
CA THR A 11 -1.42 -5.67 -0.60
C THR A 11 -2.02 -6.64 -1.59
N TRP A 12 -2.09 -7.91 -1.19
CA TRP A 12 -2.63 -8.99 -2.01
C TRP A 12 -4.00 -9.41 -1.48
N SER A 13 -4.86 -9.95 -2.35
CA SER A 13 -6.12 -10.56 -1.92
C SER A 13 -5.88 -11.68 -0.91
N LYS A 14 -6.87 -11.91 -0.06
CA LYS A 14 -6.85 -12.92 1.01
C LYS A 14 -6.31 -14.29 0.57
N THR A 15 -5.80 -15.04 1.55
CA THR A 15 -5.34 -16.42 1.37
C THR A 15 -6.42 -17.31 0.75
N GLY A 16 -6.03 -18.19 -0.16
CA GLY A 16 -6.97 -19.03 -0.93
C GLY A 16 -7.46 -18.37 -2.22
N GLY A 17 -7.17 -17.07 -2.42
CA GLY A 17 -7.58 -16.34 -3.62
C GLY A 17 -9.09 -16.27 -3.77
N GLU A 18 -9.53 -15.94 -4.98
CA GLU A 18 -10.93 -15.85 -5.33
C GLU A 18 -11.20 -16.72 -6.56
N THR A 19 -12.35 -17.38 -6.59
CA THR A 19 -12.76 -18.20 -7.74
C THR A 19 -13.04 -17.30 -8.93
N TYR A 20 -12.29 -17.50 -10.01
CA TYR A 20 -12.53 -16.83 -11.28
C TYR A 20 -13.14 -17.83 -12.27
N SER A 21 -14.36 -17.54 -12.74
CA SER A 21 -15.05 -18.34 -13.76
C SER A 21 -15.25 -17.52 -15.02
N THR A 22 -14.86 -18.09 -16.17
CA THR A 22 -15.00 -17.45 -17.48
C THR A 22 -16.46 -17.09 -17.77
N GLY A 23 -16.71 -15.85 -18.17
CA GLY A 23 -18.06 -15.35 -18.50
C GLY A 23 -18.81 -14.67 -17.35
N ASN A 24 -18.26 -14.68 -16.13
CA ASN A 24 -18.81 -13.94 -14.98
C ASN A 24 -18.01 -12.68 -14.69
N SER A 25 -18.70 -11.64 -14.21
CA SER A 25 -18.05 -10.44 -13.66
C SER A 25 -17.36 -10.79 -12.35
N TYR A 26 -16.06 -10.49 -12.28
CA TYR A 26 -15.25 -10.61 -11.07
C TYR A 26 -15.35 -9.31 -10.26
N SER A 27 -15.77 -9.39 -9.00
CA SER A 27 -15.80 -8.25 -8.08
C SER A 27 -15.08 -8.62 -6.79
N TYR A 28 -14.06 -7.86 -6.45
CA TYR A 28 -13.32 -7.99 -5.19
C TYR A 28 -13.15 -6.62 -4.56
N ASN A 29 -13.47 -6.51 -3.28
CA ASN A 29 -13.46 -5.24 -2.57
C ASN A 29 -12.63 -5.33 -1.29
N LEU A 30 -11.43 -4.75 -1.33
CA LEU A 30 -10.51 -4.68 -0.18
C LEU A 30 -11.07 -3.83 0.97
N ALA A 31 -12.01 -2.92 0.71
CA ALA A 31 -12.55 -2.01 1.72
C ALA A 31 -13.65 -2.63 2.62
N LEU A 32 -13.99 -3.91 2.44
CA LEU A 32 -15.02 -4.57 3.26
C LEU A 32 -14.50 -4.98 4.65
N SER A 33 -13.26 -5.47 4.72
CA SER A 33 -12.60 -5.84 5.98
C SER A 33 -11.10 -5.99 5.77
N ALA A 34 -10.32 -5.85 6.84
CA ALA A 34 -8.88 -6.12 6.81
C ALA A 34 -8.58 -7.56 6.34
N ALA A 35 -9.47 -8.51 6.62
CA ALA A 35 -9.33 -9.91 6.19
C ALA A 35 -9.46 -10.13 4.67
N GLN A 36 -9.85 -9.10 3.88
CA GLN A 36 -9.73 -9.14 2.42
C GLN A 36 -8.28 -9.00 1.96
N ALA A 37 -7.38 -8.57 2.83
CA ALA A 37 -5.96 -8.55 2.51
C ALA A 37 -5.27 -9.81 3.04
N TYR A 38 -4.28 -10.30 2.31
CA TYR A 38 -3.45 -11.43 2.73
C TYR A 38 -2.78 -11.11 4.07
N GLY A 39 -2.95 -12.00 5.06
CA GLY A 39 -2.44 -11.77 6.42
C GLY A 39 -3.09 -10.59 7.15
N SER A 40 -4.21 -10.05 6.66
CA SER A 40 -4.83 -8.83 7.17
C SER A 40 -3.88 -7.63 7.20
N ASN A 41 -3.05 -7.46 6.17
CA ASN A 41 -2.07 -6.36 6.08
C ASN A 41 -2.68 -4.99 5.70
N MET A 42 -3.83 -4.66 6.30
CA MET A 42 -4.48 -3.34 6.24
C MET A 42 -5.09 -3.00 7.61
N VAL A 43 -5.29 -1.71 7.89
CA VAL A 43 -5.84 -1.23 9.18
C VAL A 43 -7.10 -0.42 8.94
N GLN A 44 -8.16 -0.66 9.71
CA GLN A 44 -9.33 0.22 9.68
C GLN A 44 -9.00 1.55 10.36
N VAL A 45 -9.10 2.65 9.60
CA VAL A 45 -8.78 4.00 10.09
C VAL A 45 -10.02 4.87 10.28
N ASP A 46 -11.15 4.47 9.71
CA ASP A 46 -12.44 5.14 9.90
C ASP A 46 -13.57 4.08 9.93
N ALA A 47 -14.61 4.36 10.71
CA ALA A 47 -15.81 3.53 10.81
C ALA A 47 -16.99 4.10 9.99
N SER A 48 -16.94 5.37 9.57
CA SER A 48 -18.02 6.04 8.84
C SER A 48 -17.50 7.21 7.97
N PRO A 49 -17.19 6.98 6.68
CA PRO A 49 -17.31 5.70 5.98
C PRO A 49 -16.24 4.71 6.41
N VAL A 50 -16.57 3.42 6.39
CA VAL A 50 -15.59 2.36 6.66
C VAL A 50 -14.41 2.50 5.69
N THR A 51 -13.24 2.77 6.24
CA THR A 51 -12.03 3.04 5.46
C THR A 51 -10.86 2.22 6.00
N PHE A 52 -10.16 1.56 5.09
CA PHE A 52 -8.95 0.78 5.40
C PHE A 52 -7.73 1.45 4.78
N ALA A 53 -6.70 1.67 5.59
CA ALA A 53 -5.40 2.15 5.17
C ALA A 53 -4.43 0.98 4.93
N ILE A 54 -3.52 1.20 3.99
CA ILE A 54 -2.38 0.33 3.70
C ILE A 54 -1.11 0.94 4.30
N TYR A 55 -0.08 0.13 4.48
CA TYR A 55 1.20 0.59 5.03
C TYR A 55 2.03 1.33 3.97
N SER A 56 2.47 2.54 4.32
CA SER A 56 3.43 3.35 3.54
C SER A 56 4.82 3.25 4.19
N GLY A 57 5.86 3.65 3.45
CA GLY A 57 7.25 3.72 3.90
C GLY A 57 8.22 2.79 3.18
N ASP A 58 7.74 1.85 2.36
CA ASP A 58 8.58 0.98 1.52
C ASP A 58 8.87 1.70 0.20
N VAL A 59 9.86 2.61 0.23
CA VAL A 59 10.18 3.52 -0.88
C VAL A 59 11.08 2.84 -1.92
N ASN A 60 11.80 1.80 -1.51
CA ASN A 60 12.68 1.02 -2.37
C ASN A 60 11.97 -0.21 -3.00
N ARG A 61 10.79 -0.59 -2.49
CA ARG A 61 9.92 -1.70 -2.92
C ARG A 61 10.53 -3.08 -2.72
N ASP A 62 11.22 -3.30 -1.62
CA ASP A 62 11.77 -4.61 -1.26
C ASP A 62 10.81 -5.46 -0.41
N GLY A 63 9.65 -4.91 -0.03
CA GLY A 63 8.62 -5.57 0.76
C GLY A 63 8.78 -5.40 2.25
N PHE A 64 9.75 -4.60 2.70
CA PHE A 64 9.97 -4.24 4.09
C PHE A 64 9.99 -2.72 4.24
N VAL A 65 9.72 -2.24 5.46
CA VAL A 65 9.98 -0.84 5.82
C VAL A 65 11.12 -0.86 6.82
N ASP A 66 12.31 -0.42 6.41
CA ASP A 66 13.51 -0.48 7.24
C ASP A 66 14.42 0.76 7.10
N GLY A 67 15.63 0.69 7.66
CA GLY A 67 16.57 1.80 7.68
C GLY A 67 17.08 2.22 6.29
N SER A 68 17.01 1.33 5.30
CA SER A 68 17.38 1.64 3.92
C SER A 68 16.36 2.59 3.27
N ASP A 69 15.06 2.42 3.58
CA ASP A 69 14.02 3.35 3.14
C ASP A 69 14.21 4.74 3.75
N GLY A 70 14.46 4.79 5.05
CA GLY A 70 14.74 6.04 5.76
C GLY A 70 15.96 6.76 5.18
N SER A 71 17.00 6.02 4.82
CA SER A 71 18.20 6.59 4.20
C SER A 71 17.93 7.23 2.83
N LEU A 72 17.01 6.66 2.04
CA LEU A 72 16.60 7.24 0.75
C LEU A 72 15.78 8.52 0.96
N VAL A 73 14.81 8.49 1.89
CA VAL A 73 14.00 9.67 2.24
C VAL A 73 14.89 10.80 2.74
N ASP A 74 15.81 10.52 3.66
CA ASP A 74 16.73 11.53 4.21
C ASP A 74 17.67 12.11 3.16
N ASN A 75 18.15 11.29 2.21
CA ASN A 75 19.02 11.75 1.13
C ASN A 75 18.30 12.71 0.19
N ASP A 76 17.07 12.38 -0.21
CA ASP A 76 16.25 13.22 -1.09
C ASP A 76 15.81 14.50 -0.37
N ALA A 77 15.44 14.42 0.91
CA ALA A 77 15.11 15.58 1.73
C ALA A 77 16.31 16.54 1.88
N PHE A 78 17.53 16.02 2.11
CA PHE A 78 18.75 16.82 2.18
C PHE A 78 19.05 17.55 0.85
N ASN A 79 18.72 16.90 -0.27
CA ASN A 79 18.89 17.46 -1.62
C ASN A 79 17.70 18.31 -2.08
N PHE A 80 16.69 18.53 -1.24
CA PHE A 80 15.44 19.25 -1.56
C PHE A 80 14.73 18.67 -2.80
N ILE A 81 14.75 17.35 -2.95
CA ILE A 81 14.04 16.65 -4.01
C ILE A 81 12.58 16.51 -3.62
N GLY A 82 11.72 17.30 -4.28
CA GLY A 82 10.27 17.19 -4.17
C GLY A 82 9.60 16.66 -5.44
N GLY A 83 8.28 16.67 -5.44
CA GLY A 83 7.46 16.20 -6.55
C GLY A 83 6.96 14.77 -6.37
N TYR A 84 6.56 14.15 -7.48
CA TYR A 84 6.04 12.77 -7.48
C TYR A 84 7.20 11.76 -7.50
N VAL A 85 7.84 11.59 -6.35
CA VAL A 85 8.97 10.67 -6.13
C VAL A 85 8.58 9.59 -5.12
N SER A 86 9.31 8.46 -5.08
CA SER A 86 9.01 7.39 -4.11
C SER A 86 9.33 7.80 -2.66
N THR A 87 10.19 8.79 -2.45
CA THR A 87 10.55 9.33 -1.14
C THR A 87 9.52 10.34 -0.60
N ASP A 88 8.56 10.79 -1.42
CA ASP A 88 7.38 11.52 -0.98
C ASP A 88 6.40 10.54 -0.31
N VAL A 89 6.58 10.28 0.98
CA VAL A 89 5.80 9.30 1.74
C VAL A 89 4.43 9.84 2.17
N ASN A 90 4.28 11.17 2.29
CA ASN A 90 3.07 11.83 2.79
C ASN A 90 2.15 12.40 1.69
N GLY A 91 2.63 12.51 0.45
CA GLY A 91 1.85 12.99 -0.69
C GLY A 91 1.77 14.50 -0.83
N ASP A 92 2.64 15.27 -0.18
CA ASP A 92 2.63 16.74 -0.26
C ASP A 92 3.53 17.32 -1.36
N TYR A 93 4.26 16.46 -2.07
CA TYR A 93 5.18 16.81 -3.15
C TYR A 93 6.37 17.70 -2.72
N SER A 94 6.71 17.72 -1.43
CA SER A 94 7.80 18.54 -0.88
C SER A 94 8.91 17.77 -0.18
#